data_AF-A0A3C0GS02-F1
#
_entry.id   AF-A0A3C0GS02-F1
#
_cell.length_a   1.000
_cell.length_b   1.000
_cell.length_c   1.000
_cell.angle_alpha   90.00
_cell.angle_beta   90.00
_cell.angle_gamma   90.00
#
_symmetry.space_group_name_H-M   'P 1'
#
loop_
_entity.id
_entity.type
_entity.pdbx_description
1 polymer ?
#
loop_
_entity_poly.entity_id
_entity_poly.type
_entity_poly.pdbx_seq_one_letter_code
_entity_poly.pdbx_strand_id
1 'polypeptide(L)'
;MEVWIKSLEVEMQVKQKGIELEVRSKNGETQLGDCYATMTGLIWCKGRVKKENGTKVKWEDFIAICESPETLKAALKAAKAANKVD
;
A
#
# COMPACT_ATOMS: atom_id res chain seq x y z
N MET A 1 21.42 2.66 32.50
CA MET A 1 20.81 3.95 32.09
C MET A 1 20.03 3.67 30.83
N GLU A 2 18.74 3.97 30.81
CA GLU A 2 17.88 3.72 29.66
C GLU A 2 17.35 5.04 29.12
N VAL A 3 17.37 5.18 27.80
CA VAL A 3 16.98 6.38 27.09
C VAL A 3 15.94 6.00 26.05
N TRP A 4 14.83 6.73 26.05
CA TRP A 4 13.70 6.50 25.16
C TRP A 4 13.47 7.71 24.27
N ILE A 5 13.20 7.44 23.00
CA ILE A 5 12.64 8.45 22.09
C ILE A 5 11.15 8.57 22.44
N LYS A 6 10.73 9.73 22.96
CA LYS A 6 9.34 9.99 23.35
C LYS A 6 8.45 10.40 22.18
N SER A 7 9.01 11.01 21.15
CA SER A 7 8.37 11.22 19.85
C SER A 7 9.43 11.34 18.76
N LEU A 8 9.11 10.85 17.57
CA LEU A 8 9.88 11.08 16.35
C LEU A 8 8.88 11.47 15.26
N GLU A 9 8.72 12.78 15.08
CA GLU A 9 7.92 13.35 14.00
C GLU A 9 8.84 13.59 12.81
N VAL A 10 8.58 12.93 11.68
CA VAL A 10 9.39 13.07 10.46
C VAL A 10 8.50 13.63 9.36
N GLU A 11 8.72 14.88 9.01
CA GLU A 11 8.22 15.46 7.77
C GLU A 11 9.23 15.18 6.65
N MET A 12 8.98 14.16 5.83
CA MET A 12 9.84 13.80 4.71
C MET A 12 9.06 13.87 3.40
N GLN A 13 9.53 14.70 2.47
CA GLN A 13 9.06 14.67 1.09
C GLN A 13 9.41 13.30 0.48
N VAL A 14 8.40 12.61 -0.06
CA VAL A 14 8.60 11.35 -0.78
C VAL A 14 9.44 11.63 -2.04
N LYS A 15 10.73 11.31 -1.98
CA LYS A 15 11.65 11.42 -3.12
C LYS A 15 11.47 10.24 -4.07
N GLN A 16 12.24 10.21 -5.16
CA GLN A 16 12.10 9.27 -6.27
C GLN A 16 12.05 7.78 -5.86
N LYS A 17 12.70 7.38 -4.76
CA LYS A 17 12.70 5.99 -4.27
C LYS A 17 11.40 5.59 -3.55
N GLY A 18 10.58 6.55 -3.11
CA GLY A 18 9.36 6.30 -2.37
C GLY A 18 9.58 5.96 -0.90
N ILE A 19 8.49 5.65 -0.20
CA ILE A 19 8.47 5.03 1.13
C ILE A 19 7.95 3.60 0.95
N GLU A 20 8.59 2.65 1.62
CA GLU A 20 8.19 1.23 1.63
C GLU A 20 7.51 0.90 2.95
N LEU A 21 6.34 0.26 2.85
CA LEU A 21 5.56 -0.22 3.98
C LEU A 21 5.43 -1.74 3.87
N GLU A 22 6.05 -2.47 4.78
CA GLU A 22 5.85 -3.91 4.90
C GLU A 22 4.51 -4.18 5.59
N VAL A 23 3.61 -4.89 4.90
CA VAL A 23 2.27 -5.20 5.40
C VAL A 23 2.21 -6.66 5.83
N ARG A 24 1.89 -6.88 7.11
CA ARG A 24 1.79 -8.20 7.73
C ARG A 24 0.36 -8.52 8.18
N SER A 25 0.11 -9.79 8.46
CA SER A 25 -1.09 -10.27 9.15
C SER A 25 -1.24 -9.61 10.52
N LYS A 26 -2.45 -9.65 11.08
CA LYS A 26 -2.77 -9.05 12.39
C LYS A 26 -1.85 -9.51 13.52
N ASN A 27 -1.36 -10.75 13.47
CA ASN A 27 -0.44 -11.34 14.45
C ASN A 27 1.05 -11.15 14.09
N GLY A 28 1.37 -10.49 12.96
CA GLY A 28 2.75 -10.24 12.51
C GLY A 28 3.49 -11.45 11.94
N GLU A 29 2.87 -12.64 11.93
CA GLU A 29 3.52 -13.88 11.51
C GLU A 29 3.70 -13.98 9.99
N THR A 30 2.74 -13.48 9.21
CA THR A 30 2.74 -13.60 7.75
C THR A 30 2.93 -12.24 7.10
N GLN A 31 3.96 -12.10 6.26
CA GLN A 31 4.08 -10.96 5.35
C GLN A 31 3.08 -11.13 4.20
N LEU A 32 2.13 -10.20 4.09
CA LEU A 32 1.11 -10.18 3.04
C LEU A 32 1.66 -9.54 1.76
N GLY A 33 2.59 -8.60 1.91
CA GLY A 33 3.25 -7.91 0.81
C GLY A 33 3.81 -6.56 1.23
N ASP A 34 4.38 -5.85 0.27
CA ASP A 34 4.97 -4.53 0.46
C ASP A 34 4.20 -3.48 -0.35
N CYS A 35 3.92 -2.33 0.27
CA CYS A 35 3.31 -1.18 -0.37
C CYS A 35 4.34 -0.06 -0.50
N TYR A 36 4.63 0.36 -1.73
CA TYR A 36 5.49 1.50 -1.98
C TYR A 36 4.64 2.73 -2.30
N ALA A 37 4.74 3.77 -1.48
CA ALA A 37 4.25 5.10 -1.81
C ALA A 37 5.32 5.85 -2.59
N THR A 38 5.03 6.25 -3.82
CA THR A 38 5.97 6.92 -4.73
C THR A 38 5.41 8.26 -5.19
N MET A 39 6.22 9.07 -5.87
CA MET A 39 5.75 10.35 -6.42
C MET A 39 4.57 10.18 -7.39
N THR A 40 4.47 9.05 -8.09
CA THR A 40 3.47 8.83 -9.15
C THR A 40 2.28 7.98 -8.71
N GLY A 41 2.29 7.46 -7.48
CA GLY A 41 1.23 6.58 -6.99
C GLY A 41 1.71 5.52 -6.02
N LEU A 42 0.89 4.49 -5.87
CA LEU A 42 1.15 3.31 -5.03
C LEU A 42 1.61 2.12 -5.87
N ILE A 43 2.45 1.27 -5.29
CA ILE A 43 2.82 -0.02 -5.87
C ILE A 43 2.61 -1.11 -4.82
N TRP A 44 1.74 -2.07 -5.13
CA TRP A 44 1.49 -3.23 -4.28
C TRP A 44 2.29 -4.44 -4.76
N CYS A 45 3.12 -4.99 -3.89
CA CYS A 45 3.93 -6.17 -4.13
C CYS A 45 3.40 -7.32 -3.27
N LYS A 46 2.55 -8.19 -3.83
CA LYS A 46 1.98 -9.32 -3.09
C LYS A 46 3.08 -10.33 -2.71
N GLY A 47 3.22 -10.65 -1.42
CA GLY A 47 4.28 -11.54 -0.94
C GLY A 47 5.68 -10.97 -1.20
N ARG A 48 6.58 -11.76 -1.79
CA ARG A 48 7.98 -11.36 -2.08
C ARG A 48 8.21 -10.87 -3.51
N VAL A 49 7.26 -10.09 -4.04
CA VAL A 49 7.36 -9.53 -5.39
C VAL A 49 8.27 -8.30 -5.36
N LYS A 50 9.22 -8.20 -6.30
CA LYS A 50 10.04 -7.00 -6.45
C LYS A 50 9.18 -5.81 -6.87
N LYS A 51 9.50 -4.61 -6.38
CA LYS A 51 8.83 -3.33 -6.72
C LYS A 51 8.54 -3.16 -8.22
N GLU A 52 9.47 -3.56 -9.08
CA GLU A 52 9.37 -3.44 -10.54
C GLU A 52 8.18 -4.21 -11.13
N ASN A 53 7.81 -5.31 -10.47
CA ASN A 53 6.77 -6.25 -10.88
C ASN A 53 5.48 -6.12 -10.05
N GLY A 54 5.42 -5.14 -9.15
CA GLY A 54 4.23 -4.86 -8.35
C GLY A 54 3.10 -4.23 -9.17
N THR A 55 1.87 -4.36 -8.68
CA THR A 55 0.71 -3.71 -9.28
C THR A 55 0.76 -2.22 -8.98
N LYS A 56 0.78 -1.39 -10.04
CA LYS A 56 0.87 0.07 -9.93
C LYS A 56 -0.53 0.68 -9.95
N VAL A 57 -0.78 1.60 -9.03
CA VAL A 57 -2.00 2.42 -8.97
C VAL A 57 -1.55 3.88 -8.98
N LYS A 58 -1.97 4.66 -9.99
CA LYS A 58 -1.67 6.10 -10.01
C LYS A 58 -2.44 6.82 -8.91
N TRP A 59 -1.99 8.02 -8.54
CA TRP A 59 -2.68 8.80 -7.53
C TRP A 59 -4.12 9.14 -7.94
N GLU A 60 -4.34 9.47 -9.21
CA GLU A 60 -5.67 9.81 -9.73
C GLU A 60 -6.64 8.61 -9.61
N ASP A 61 -6.15 7.41 -9.91
CA ASP A 61 -6.94 6.18 -9.80
C ASP A 61 -7.23 5.84 -8.32
N PHE A 62 -6.24 6.01 -7.45
CA PHE A 62 -6.40 5.78 -6.02
C PHE A 62 -7.43 6.74 -5.41
N ILE A 63 -7.34 8.03 -5.76
CA ILE A 63 -8.31 9.05 -5.33
C ILE A 63 -9.71 8.68 -5.81
N ALA A 64 -9.88 8.29 -7.08
CA ALA A 64 -11.19 7.89 -7.60
C ALA A 64 -11.79 6.68 -6.85
N ILE A 65 -10.97 5.69 -6.48
CA ILE A 65 -11.39 4.55 -5.66
C ILE A 65 -11.83 5.00 -4.25
N CYS A 66 -11.15 5.99 -3.68
CA CYS A 66 -11.38 6.45 -2.31
C CYS A 66 -12.37 7.62 -2.18
N GLU A 67 -12.86 8.18 -3.28
CA GLU A 67 -13.72 9.36 -3.31
C GLU A 67 -14.99 9.22 -2.44
N SER A 68 -15.61 8.04 -2.43
CA SER A 68 -16.78 7.77 -1.59
C SER A 68 -16.89 6.28 -1.18
N PRO A 69 -17.70 5.96 -0.15
CA PRO A 69 -17.99 4.57 0.19
C PRO A 69 -18.55 3.76 -0.99
N GLU A 70 -19.33 4.40 -1.86
CA GLU A 70 -19.92 3.80 -3.05
C GLU A 70 -18.87 3.46 -4.11
N THR A 71 -17.94 4.38 -4.40
CA THR A 71 -16.85 4.13 -5.37
C THR A 71 -15.92 3.04 -4.87
N LEU A 72 -15.59 3.06 -3.58
CA LEU A 72 -14.81 2.00 -2.94
C LEU A 72 -15.51 0.64 -3.03
N LYS A 73 -16.81 0.58 -2.69
CA LYS A 73 -17.59 -0.66 -2.75
C LYS A 73 -17.66 -1.22 -4.17
N ALA A 74 -17.84 -0.36 -5.17
CA ALA A 74 -17.85 -0.75 -6.57
C ALA A 74 -16.51 -1.34 -7.00
N ALA A 75 -15.40 -0.66 -6.69
CA ALA A 75 -14.05 -1.14 -6.99
C ALA A 75 -13.75 -2.49 -6.32
N LEU A 76 -14.09 -2.65 -5.03
CA LEU A 76 -13.89 -3.89 -4.29
C LEU A 76 -14.76 -5.04 -4.82
N LYS A 77 -16.00 -4.77 -5.23
CA LYS A 77 -16.89 -5.78 -5.83
C LYS A 77 -16.30 -6.30 -7.14
N ALA A 78 -15.85 -5.40 -8.01
CA ALA A 78 -15.21 -5.76 -9.27
C ALA A 78 -13.93 -6.58 -9.04
N ALA A 79 -13.05 -6.13 -8.14
CA ALA A 79 -11.80 -6.84 -7.83
C ALA A 79 -12.04 -8.24 -7.26
N LYS A 80 -13.00 -8.40 -6.34
CA LYS A 80 -13.35 -9.72 -5.77
C LYS A 80 -13.98 -10.65 -6.80
N ALA A 81 -14.71 -10.14 -7.78
CA ALA A 81 -15.25 -10.95 -8.87
C ALA A 81 -14.13 -11.43 -9.81
N ALA A 82 -13.17 -10.55 -10.14
CA ALA A 82 -12.03 -10.87 -11.01
C ALA A 82 -11.06 -11.87 -10.36
N ASN A 83 -10.86 -11.80 -9.05
CA ASN A 83 -9.95 -12.69 -8.32
C ASN A 83 -10.59 -14.02 -7.86
N LYS A 84 -11.85 -14.28 -8.22
CA LYS A 84 -12.57 -15.52 -7.91
C LYS A 84 -12.43 -16.60 -9.00
N VAL A 85 -11.44 -16.46 -9.89
CA VAL A 85 -11.12 -17.50 -10.87
C VAL A 85 -10.33 -18.60 -10.14
N ASP A 86 -11.08 -19.67 -9.84
CA ASP A 86 -10.73 -21.01 -9.34
C ASP A 86 -9.96 -21.15 -8.01
#